data_AF-A0A498N4Z7-F1
#
_entry.id   AF-A0A498N4Z7-F1
#
_cell.length_a   1.000
_cell.length_b   1.000
_cell.length_c   1.000
_cell.angle_alpha   90.00
_cell.angle_beta   90.00
_cell.angle_gamma   90.00
#
_symmetry.space_group_name_H-M   'P 1'
#
loop_
_entity.id
_entity.type
_entity.pdbx_description
1 polymer ?
#
loop_
_entity_poly.entity_id
_entity_poly.type
_entity_poly.pdbx_seq_one_letter_code
_entity_poly.pdbx_strand_id
1 'polypeptide(L)'
;MTSQVSKTVLRLEAEDVQALKDGINFKRNPEDGKCYIIYKGKDKIRACVNQCKHQGGLFIEDIEDLDGSTVRCTKHYWKLNVATMEYVNPPDSFMQDELEAVLSDTDGSLELVELNPPDPWTAEPREAQELRAGEITLTYLTHACMELKAGNKRMMFDPWLTGPAFARGWWLLHEPPSDAMDRLSQADLIYISHMHSDHLSYPTLKHLSKRRPDIPIYVGDTSRPVFWYLEKSGVNLTNINVVPFGVWQNVDEHLRFMILMDGVHPEMDTCLIVEYKGHMILNTVDCTRPNNGRLPHGVDLMMSDFAGGASGFPMAFHDGKYTGESHIALNSWKADFIKTERKKLLHYKTQLVKSLQPKIYCPFAGYFTEAHPSDRSAITEPPNDTKILKDSWDFDLYLDELNASVSAEIFKYKSLIQYYYNWAGFKGYNLVIRVIETDDDFKPLKGGYEYLVDFLDLSFPDVRPERDHAYEEIKNRVNVMRHVVLNGGLWDDLYIGFNNRMSRDPDVYHHK
;
A
#
# COMPACT_ATOMS: atom_id res chain seq x y z
N MET A 1 3.42 -24.37 -23.47
CA MET A 1 2.67 -23.11 -23.33
C MET A 1 1.22 -23.48 -23.06
N THR A 2 0.75 -23.24 -21.85
CA THR A 2 -0.68 -23.27 -21.55
C THR A 2 -1.35 -22.16 -22.37
N SER A 3 -2.34 -22.50 -23.19
CA SER A 3 -3.06 -21.54 -24.02
C SER A 3 -3.86 -20.58 -23.13
N GLN A 4 -3.99 -19.32 -23.56
CA GLN A 4 -4.95 -18.38 -22.97
C GLN A 4 -6.34 -19.03 -22.98
N VAL A 5 -7.00 -19.06 -21.82
CA VAL A 5 -8.34 -19.62 -21.68
C VAL A 5 -9.31 -18.46 -21.57
N SER A 6 -10.33 -18.42 -22.40
CA SER A 6 -11.46 -17.52 -22.23
C SER A 6 -12.60 -18.27 -21.54
N LYS A 7 -13.34 -17.57 -20.69
CA LYS A 7 -14.53 -18.12 -20.05
C LYS A 7 -15.68 -17.13 -20.25
N THR A 8 -16.77 -17.59 -20.83
CA THR A 8 -18.03 -16.85 -20.81
C THR A 8 -18.55 -16.83 -19.37
N VAL A 9 -18.62 -15.64 -18.79
CA VAL A 9 -19.03 -15.41 -17.39
C VAL A 9 -20.48 -14.95 -17.28
N LEU A 10 -21.08 -14.48 -18.38
CA LEU A 10 -22.50 -14.21 -18.51
C LEU A 10 -22.88 -14.32 -19.99
N ARG A 11 -24.02 -14.95 -20.29
CA ARG A 11 -24.65 -14.92 -21.61
C ARG A 11 -26.04 -14.34 -21.50
N LEU A 12 -26.39 -13.41 -22.38
CA LEU A 12 -27.72 -12.85 -22.54
C LEU A 12 -28.26 -13.24 -23.91
N GLU A 13 -29.48 -13.77 -23.94
CA GLU A 13 -30.16 -14.06 -25.20
C GLU A 13 -30.67 -12.78 -25.86
N ALA A 14 -31.00 -12.84 -27.14
CA ALA A 14 -31.34 -11.66 -27.95
C ALA A 14 -32.42 -10.76 -27.33
N GLU A 15 -33.45 -11.37 -26.73
CA GLU A 15 -34.54 -10.66 -26.06
C GLU A 15 -34.04 -9.85 -24.86
N ASP A 16 -33.14 -10.43 -24.06
CA ASP A 16 -32.53 -9.78 -22.91
C ASP A 16 -31.56 -8.66 -23.32
N VAL A 17 -30.86 -8.83 -24.45
CA VAL A 17 -29.98 -7.80 -25.04
C VAL A 17 -30.81 -6.62 -25.54
N GLN A 18 -31.94 -6.88 -26.19
CA GLN A 18 -32.89 -5.83 -26.63
C GLN A 18 -33.49 -5.08 -25.44
N ALA A 19 -33.72 -5.77 -24.32
CA ALA A 19 -34.23 -5.18 -23.09
C ALA A 19 -33.20 -4.34 -22.30
N LEU A 20 -31.92 -4.35 -22.68
CA LEU A 20 -30.91 -3.47 -22.08
C LEU A 20 -31.25 -2.00 -22.37
N LYS A 21 -31.34 -1.21 -21.30
CA LYS A 21 -31.52 0.25 -21.37
C LYS A 21 -30.24 0.91 -21.87
N ASP A 22 -30.36 2.05 -22.52
CA ASP A 22 -29.18 2.90 -22.77
C ASP A 22 -28.58 3.33 -21.43
N GLY A 23 -27.24 3.28 -21.31
CA GLY A 23 -26.51 3.52 -20.06
C GLY A 23 -26.26 2.24 -19.24
N ILE A 24 -26.32 2.36 -17.92
CA ILE A 24 -25.96 1.31 -16.96
C ILE A 24 -27.04 0.22 -16.84
N ASN A 25 -26.62 -1.05 -16.88
CA ASN A 25 -27.46 -2.20 -16.62
C ASN A 25 -26.75 -3.19 -15.68
N PHE A 26 -27.39 -3.54 -14.57
CA PHE A 26 -26.90 -4.60 -13.67
C PHE A 26 -27.52 -5.94 -14.06
N LYS A 27 -26.69 -6.95 -14.31
CA LYS A 27 -27.14 -8.30 -14.66
C LYS A 27 -26.46 -9.33 -13.77
N ARG A 28 -27.24 -10.26 -13.25
CA ARG A 28 -26.76 -11.33 -12.39
C ARG A 28 -26.68 -12.63 -13.17
N ASN A 29 -25.55 -13.32 -13.11
CA ASN A 29 -25.49 -14.68 -13.61
C ASN A 29 -26.20 -15.61 -12.60
N PRO A 30 -27.24 -16.36 -13.00
CA PRO A 30 -27.96 -17.26 -12.12
C PRO A 30 -27.13 -18.48 -11.66
N GLU A 31 -26.10 -18.87 -12.40
CA GLU A 31 -25.28 -20.04 -12.10
C GLU A 31 -24.29 -19.80 -10.96
N ASP A 32 -23.59 -18.65 -10.97
CA ASP A 32 -22.56 -18.32 -9.98
C ASP A 32 -23.00 -17.21 -8.99
N GLY A 33 -24.14 -16.56 -9.25
CA GLY A 33 -24.67 -15.48 -8.42
C GLY A 33 -23.89 -14.16 -8.50
N LYS A 34 -22.87 -14.05 -9.37
CA LYS A 34 -22.11 -12.82 -9.57
C LYS A 34 -22.93 -11.80 -10.33
N CYS A 35 -22.72 -10.53 -10.00
CA CYS A 35 -23.35 -9.40 -10.67
C CYS A 35 -22.33 -8.74 -11.60
N TYR A 36 -22.78 -8.33 -12.77
CA TYR A 36 -22.02 -7.70 -13.83
C TYR A 36 -22.67 -6.36 -14.16
N ILE A 37 -21.85 -5.38 -14.54
CA ILE A 37 -22.30 -4.09 -15.02
C ILE A 37 -22.09 -4.07 -16.52
N ILE A 38 -23.15 -3.79 -17.27
CA ILE A 38 -23.12 -3.64 -18.72
C ILE A 38 -23.48 -2.19 -19.03
N TYR A 39 -22.56 -1.47 -19.65
CA TYR A 39 -22.81 -0.14 -20.18
C TYR A 39 -23.16 -0.24 -21.66
N LYS A 40 -24.38 0.16 -22.02
CA LYS A 40 -24.85 0.23 -23.40
C LYS A 40 -24.77 1.67 -23.90
N GLY A 41 -23.71 1.98 -24.65
CA GLY A 41 -23.59 3.22 -25.41
C GLY A 41 -24.25 3.11 -26.79
N LYS A 42 -24.22 4.20 -27.56
CA LYS A 42 -24.81 4.24 -28.92
C LYS A 42 -24.19 3.23 -29.87
N ASP A 43 -22.86 3.10 -29.84
CA ASP A 43 -22.09 2.29 -30.79
C ASP A 43 -21.21 1.22 -30.12
N LYS A 44 -21.23 1.13 -28.78
CA LYS A 44 -20.35 0.22 -28.02
C LYS A 44 -21.05 -0.31 -26.77
N ILE A 45 -20.86 -1.60 -26.52
CA ILE A 45 -21.17 -2.23 -25.23
C ILE A 45 -19.85 -2.44 -24.48
N ARG A 46 -19.81 -2.03 -23.22
CA ARG A 46 -18.70 -2.31 -22.30
C ARG A 46 -19.25 -3.07 -21.11
N ALA A 47 -18.42 -3.90 -20.48
CA ALA A 47 -18.85 -4.63 -19.30
C ALA A 47 -17.72 -4.87 -18.31
N CYS A 48 -18.07 -5.01 -17.03
CA CYS A 48 -17.15 -5.42 -15.99
C CYS A 48 -17.88 -6.23 -14.91
N VAL A 49 -17.12 -6.93 -14.08
CA VAL A 49 -17.66 -7.53 -12.85
C VAL A 49 -18.08 -6.41 -11.91
N ASN A 50 -19.26 -6.51 -11.28
CA ASN A 50 -19.72 -5.56 -10.28
C ASN A 50 -18.96 -5.74 -8.95
N GLN A 51 -17.68 -5.41 -8.96
CA GLN A 51 -16.79 -5.47 -7.82
C GLN A 51 -15.70 -4.41 -7.99
N CYS A 52 -15.70 -3.43 -7.11
CA CYS A 52 -14.74 -2.33 -7.09
C CYS A 52 -13.32 -2.87 -6.95
N LYS A 53 -12.43 -2.48 -7.87
CA LYS A 53 -11.04 -2.93 -7.88
C LYS A 53 -10.22 -2.54 -6.65
N HIS A 54 -10.59 -1.45 -5.97
CA HIS A 54 -9.96 -0.98 -4.72
C HIS A 54 -10.12 -1.98 -3.56
N GLN A 55 -11.27 -1.95 -2.87
CA GLN A 55 -11.52 -2.79 -1.68
C GLN A 55 -12.61 -3.85 -1.91
N GLY A 56 -12.95 -4.16 -3.16
CA GLY A 56 -13.91 -5.22 -3.50
C GLY A 56 -15.35 -4.92 -3.10
N GLY A 57 -15.73 -3.65 -2.91
CA GLY A 57 -17.12 -3.25 -2.66
C GLY A 57 -17.99 -3.39 -3.91
N LEU A 58 -19.30 -3.62 -3.75
CA LEU A 58 -20.22 -3.59 -4.90
C LEU A 58 -20.47 -2.15 -5.34
N PHE A 59 -20.68 -1.93 -6.62
CA PHE A 59 -21.17 -0.67 -7.15
C PHE A 59 -22.70 -0.66 -7.18
N ILE A 60 -23.25 0.52 -6.92
CA ILE A 60 -24.67 0.85 -7.02
C ILE A 60 -24.84 2.08 -7.92
N GLU A 61 -26.05 2.30 -8.43
CA GLU A 61 -26.38 3.54 -9.13
C GLU A 61 -26.09 4.75 -8.23
N ASP A 62 -25.46 5.78 -8.79
CA ASP A 62 -25.20 7.00 -8.07
C ASP A 62 -26.36 7.99 -8.29
N ILE A 63 -26.87 8.57 -7.19
CA ILE A 63 -28.02 9.49 -7.25
C ILE A 63 -27.62 10.82 -7.92
N GLU A 64 -26.32 11.13 -7.88
CA GLU A 64 -25.70 12.29 -8.52
C GLU A 64 -25.25 12.01 -9.96
N ASP A 65 -25.58 10.83 -10.52
CA ASP A 65 -25.25 10.50 -11.90
C ASP A 65 -26.11 11.31 -12.87
N LEU A 66 -25.51 12.35 -13.45
CA LEU A 66 -26.16 13.23 -14.43
C LEU A 66 -26.02 12.72 -15.87
N ASP A 67 -25.08 11.81 -16.14
CA ASP A 67 -24.74 11.34 -17.49
C ASP A 67 -25.13 9.87 -17.75
N GLY A 68 -25.61 9.16 -16.73
CA GLY A 68 -26.08 7.77 -16.84
C GLY A 68 -24.94 6.77 -17.01
N SER A 69 -23.71 7.16 -16.67
CA SER A 69 -22.49 6.35 -16.82
C SER A 69 -21.70 6.19 -15.53
N THR A 70 -22.20 6.72 -14.41
CA THR A 70 -21.46 6.75 -13.15
C THR A 70 -22.10 5.85 -12.08
N VAL A 71 -21.31 4.91 -11.55
CA VAL A 71 -21.71 4.05 -10.43
C VAL A 71 -20.85 4.31 -9.21
N ARG A 72 -21.40 4.15 -8.00
CA ARG A 72 -20.72 4.45 -6.74
C ARG A 72 -20.45 3.20 -5.92
N CYS A 73 -19.21 3.04 -5.44
CA CYS A 73 -18.83 1.95 -4.56
C CYS A 73 -19.49 2.06 -3.18
N THR A 74 -20.04 0.96 -2.71
CA THR A 74 -20.71 0.85 -1.40
C THR A 74 -19.78 0.89 -0.19
N LYS A 75 -18.46 0.65 -0.37
CA LYS A 75 -17.50 0.61 0.74
C LYS A 75 -16.88 1.96 1.06
N HIS A 76 -16.44 2.69 0.04
CA HIS A 76 -15.64 3.91 0.19
C HIS A 76 -16.11 5.05 -0.73
N TYR A 77 -17.28 4.91 -1.35
CA TYR A 77 -17.96 5.97 -2.11
C TYR A 77 -17.21 6.48 -3.35
N TRP A 78 -16.16 5.79 -3.77
CA TRP A 78 -15.49 6.07 -5.04
C TRP A 78 -16.42 5.76 -6.19
N LYS A 79 -16.43 6.63 -7.19
CA LYS A 79 -17.28 6.56 -8.36
C LYS A 79 -16.46 6.04 -9.53
N LEU A 80 -17.08 5.17 -10.32
CA LEU A 80 -16.53 4.58 -11.53
C LEU A 80 -17.37 5.07 -12.72
N ASN A 81 -16.73 5.63 -13.73
CA ASN A 81 -17.38 5.85 -15.01
C ASN A 81 -17.30 4.53 -15.80
N VAL A 82 -18.44 3.86 -16.00
CA VAL A 82 -18.50 2.55 -16.68
C VAL A 82 -18.42 2.67 -18.20
N ALA A 83 -18.54 3.88 -18.75
CA ALA A 83 -18.32 4.14 -20.16
C ALA A 83 -16.83 4.22 -20.50
N THR A 84 -15.97 4.64 -19.56
CA THR A 84 -14.51 4.70 -19.71
C THR A 84 -13.75 3.58 -18.98
N MET A 85 -14.36 2.99 -17.94
CA MET A 85 -13.75 2.13 -16.92
C MET A 85 -12.75 2.86 -16.01
N GLU A 86 -12.77 4.19 -16.00
CA GLU A 86 -11.92 5.03 -15.17
C GLU A 86 -12.67 5.46 -13.91
N TYR A 87 -11.95 5.47 -12.79
CA TYR A 87 -12.49 6.03 -11.55
C TYR A 87 -12.57 7.55 -11.66
N VAL A 88 -13.75 8.10 -11.35
CA VAL A 88 -14.01 9.55 -11.36
C VAL A 88 -13.41 10.20 -10.11
N ASN A 89 -13.51 9.52 -8.97
CA ASN A 89 -12.86 9.92 -7.73
C ASN A 89 -12.28 8.70 -7.01
N PRO A 90 -10.95 8.64 -6.84
CA PRO A 90 -9.96 9.60 -7.33
C PRO A 90 -9.73 9.51 -8.85
N PRO A 91 -9.63 10.67 -9.55
CA PRO A 91 -9.32 10.69 -10.99
C PRO A 91 -7.86 10.27 -11.24
N ASP A 92 -7.60 9.72 -12.43
CA ASP A 92 -6.28 9.23 -12.87
C ASP A 92 -5.63 8.22 -11.91
N SER A 93 -6.45 7.40 -11.24
CA SER A 93 -5.96 6.30 -10.39
C SER A 93 -5.69 5.05 -11.24
N PHE A 94 -6.46 3.98 -11.04
CA PHE A 94 -6.39 2.77 -11.85
C PHE A 94 -7.69 2.56 -12.63
N MET A 95 -7.65 1.72 -13.66
CA MET A 95 -8.84 1.35 -14.42
C MET A 95 -9.47 0.07 -13.88
N GLN A 96 -10.80 0.01 -13.89
CA GLN A 96 -11.55 -1.21 -13.62
C GLN A 96 -11.26 -2.26 -14.70
N ASP A 97 -11.13 -3.52 -14.29
CA ASP A 97 -10.91 -4.63 -15.22
C ASP A 97 -12.14 -4.80 -16.13
N GLU A 98 -11.93 -4.70 -17.45
CA GLU A 98 -12.98 -4.82 -18.46
C GLU A 98 -13.13 -6.27 -18.94
N LEU A 99 -14.38 -6.71 -19.12
CA LEU A 99 -14.74 -7.97 -19.77
C LEU A 99 -14.92 -7.73 -21.27
N GLU A 100 -14.56 -8.72 -22.08
CA GLU A 100 -14.80 -8.67 -23.51
C GLU A 100 -16.29 -8.93 -23.77
N ALA A 101 -16.98 -7.96 -24.36
CA ALA A 101 -18.40 -8.04 -24.70
C ALA A 101 -18.55 -8.46 -26.16
N VAL A 102 -18.93 -9.72 -26.40
CA VAL A 102 -19.05 -10.32 -27.75
C VAL A 102 -20.52 -10.40 -28.13
N LEU A 103 -20.95 -9.52 -29.05
CA LEU A 103 -22.29 -9.56 -29.62
C LEU A 103 -22.29 -10.47 -30.85
N SER A 104 -23.19 -11.44 -30.88
CA SER A 104 -23.33 -12.41 -31.97
C SER A 104 -24.18 -11.84 -33.10
N ASP A 105 -23.62 -11.81 -34.31
CA ASP A 105 -24.34 -11.37 -35.52
C ASP A 105 -25.40 -12.38 -35.98
N THR A 106 -25.34 -13.64 -35.52
CA THR A 106 -26.22 -14.70 -36.00
C THR A 106 -27.52 -14.83 -35.22
N ASP A 107 -27.44 -14.72 -33.90
CA ASP A 107 -28.58 -14.92 -32.99
C ASP A 107 -28.87 -13.68 -32.14
N GLY A 108 -28.05 -12.63 -32.19
CA GLY A 108 -28.22 -11.41 -31.40
C GLY A 108 -27.89 -11.56 -29.91
N SER A 109 -27.33 -12.70 -29.49
CA SER A 109 -26.90 -12.92 -28.12
C SER A 109 -25.65 -12.12 -27.76
N LEU A 110 -25.50 -11.80 -26.48
CA LEU A 110 -24.33 -11.12 -25.93
C LEU A 110 -23.63 -12.04 -24.94
N GLU A 111 -22.35 -12.28 -25.15
CA GLU A 111 -21.49 -12.97 -24.19
C GLU A 111 -20.53 -11.97 -23.53
N LEU A 112 -20.45 -12.04 -22.21
CA LEU A 112 -19.37 -11.40 -21.45
C LEU A 112 -18.29 -12.44 -21.21
N VAL A 113 -17.11 -12.17 -21.72
CA VAL A 113 -15.98 -13.09 -21.71
C VAL A 113 -14.88 -12.54 -20.82
N GLU A 114 -14.48 -13.34 -19.83
CA GLU A 114 -13.32 -13.08 -19.01
C GLU A 114 -12.10 -13.76 -19.65
N LEU A 115 -11.06 -12.97 -19.94
CA LEU A 115 -9.79 -13.48 -20.44
C LEU A 115 -8.94 -13.93 -19.26
N ASN A 116 -8.63 -15.22 -19.20
CA ASN A 116 -7.76 -15.80 -18.18
C ASN A 116 -6.41 -16.17 -18.81
N PRO A 117 -5.42 -15.26 -18.82
CA PRO A 117 -4.07 -15.63 -19.19
C PRO A 117 -3.55 -16.70 -18.21
N PRO A 118 -2.66 -17.60 -18.65
CA PRO A 118 -2.12 -18.63 -17.76
C PRO A 118 -1.47 -18.01 -16.53
N ASP A 119 -1.67 -18.63 -15.38
CA ASP A 119 -1.05 -18.19 -14.13
C ASP A 119 0.48 -18.32 -14.23
N PRO A 120 1.27 -17.27 -13.94
CA PRO A 120 2.70 -17.29 -14.17
C PRO A 120 3.42 -18.35 -13.33
N TRP A 121 2.95 -18.62 -12.10
CA TRP A 121 3.53 -19.67 -11.24
C TRP A 121 3.30 -21.10 -11.74
N THR A 122 2.42 -21.29 -12.73
CA THR A 122 2.22 -22.61 -13.38
C THR A 122 3.21 -22.86 -14.52
N ALA A 123 4.02 -21.86 -14.88
CA ALA A 123 5.09 -22.04 -15.84
C ALA A 123 6.18 -22.94 -15.23
N GLU A 124 6.61 -23.95 -16.01
CA GLU A 124 7.65 -24.91 -15.61
C GLU A 124 7.39 -25.52 -14.23
N PRO A 125 6.28 -26.28 -14.05
CA PRO A 125 5.90 -26.81 -12.75
C PRO A 125 6.94 -27.82 -12.23
N ARG A 126 7.19 -27.82 -10.92
CA ARG A 126 8.04 -28.81 -10.24
C ARG A 126 7.18 -29.70 -9.35
N GLU A 127 7.37 -31.01 -9.44
CA GLU A 127 6.71 -31.93 -8.50
C GLU A 127 7.30 -31.76 -7.09
N ALA A 128 6.41 -31.80 -6.09
CA ALA A 128 6.80 -31.71 -4.69
C ALA A 128 7.64 -32.93 -4.29
N GLN A 129 8.88 -32.69 -3.84
CA GLN A 129 9.77 -33.74 -3.34
C GLN A 129 9.60 -33.91 -1.83
N GLU A 130 9.98 -35.07 -1.27
CA GLU A 130 10.01 -35.24 0.18
C GLU A 130 11.02 -34.29 0.84
N LEU A 131 10.60 -33.66 1.94
CA LEU A 131 11.43 -32.76 2.74
C LEU A 131 11.89 -33.47 4.01
N ARG A 132 13.15 -33.25 4.40
CA ARG A 132 13.65 -33.64 5.72
C ARG A 132 13.16 -32.64 6.77
N ALA A 133 13.01 -33.09 8.02
CA ALA A 133 12.68 -32.20 9.12
C ALA A 133 13.72 -31.06 9.24
N GLY A 134 13.25 -29.81 9.28
CA GLY A 134 14.11 -28.62 9.35
C GLY A 134 14.81 -28.24 8.04
N GLU A 135 14.47 -28.89 6.92
CA GLU A 135 14.97 -28.52 5.59
C GLU A 135 14.39 -27.20 5.11
N ILE A 136 13.10 -26.96 5.35
CA ILE A 136 12.48 -25.63 5.27
C ILE A 136 12.25 -25.14 6.70
N THR A 137 12.66 -23.92 7.01
CA THR A 137 12.38 -23.26 8.29
C THR A 137 12.12 -21.79 8.04
N LEU A 138 11.01 -21.30 8.57
CA LEU A 138 10.66 -19.89 8.57
C LEU A 138 10.84 -19.35 9.98
N THR A 139 11.62 -18.27 10.13
CA THR A 139 11.89 -17.64 11.43
C THR A 139 11.43 -16.19 11.39
N TYR A 140 10.52 -15.84 12.30
CA TYR A 140 10.13 -14.45 12.55
C TYR A 140 11.24 -13.73 13.31
N LEU A 141 11.67 -12.56 12.81
CA LEU A 141 12.63 -11.71 13.49
C LEU A 141 11.91 -10.52 14.14
N THR A 142 11.27 -9.67 13.34
CA THR A 142 10.52 -8.46 13.74
C THR A 142 9.60 -8.02 12.63
N HIS A 143 8.49 -7.31 12.92
CA HIS A 143 7.61 -6.71 11.91
C HIS A 143 7.36 -7.59 10.65
N ALA A 144 7.84 -7.18 9.47
CA ALA A 144 7.82 -7.93 8.21
C ALA A 144 9.13 -8.71 7.93
N CYS A 145 10.12 -8.57 8.81
CA CYS A 145 11.41 -9.22 8.74
C CYS A 145 11.35 -10.71 9.12
N MET A 146 11.54 -11.56 8.13
CA MET A 146 11.51 -13.02 8.26
C MET A 146 12.71 -13.65 7.56
N GLU A 147 13.27 -14.69 8.16
CA GLU A 147 14.29 -15.54 7.53
C GLU A 147 13.65 -16.84 7.03
N LEU A 148 13.71 -17.09 5.72
CA LEU A 148 13.42 -18.38 5.12
C LEU A 148 14.73 -19.15 4.90
N LYS A 149 14.91 -20.24 5.65
CA LYS A 149 15.91 -21.25 5.35
C LYS A 149 15.28 -22.33 4.46
N ALA A 150 15.87 -22.60 3.31
CA ALA A 150 15.48 -23.64 2.38
C ALA A 150 16.71 -24.46 1.95
N GLY A 151 16.86 -25.66 2.50
CA GLY A 151 18.08 -26.46 2.35
C GLY A 151 19.28 -25.78 3.02
N ASN A 152 20.31 -25.47 2.22
CA ASN A 152 21.48 -24.70 2.63
C ASN A 152 21.35 -23.19 2.34
N LYS A 153 20.26 -22.75 1.71
CA LYS A 153 20.03 -21.35 1.36
C LYS A 153 19.24 -20.62 2.42
N ARG A 154 19.53 -19.32 2.57
CA ARG A 154 18.81 -18.39 3.44
C ARG A 154 18.37 -17.16 2.66
N MET A 155 17.07 -16.90 2.66
CA MET A 155 16.46 -15.71 2.07
C MET A 155 15.88 -14.85 3.19
N MET A 156 16.15 -13.54 3.14
CA MET A 156 15.54 -12.58 4.06
C MET A 156 14.45 -11.79 3.36
N PHE A 157 13.35 -11.51 4.06
CA PHE A 157 12.29 -10.60 3.61
C PHE A 157 12.35 -9.30 4.44
N ASP A 158 12.22 -8.14 3.80
CA ASP A 158 11.95 -6.82 4.41
C ASP A 158 12.68 -6.52 5.75
N PRO A 159 14.02 -6.39 5.74
CA PRO A 159 14.79 -6.32 6.98
C PRO A 159 14.72 -4.96 7.68
N TRP A 160 13.77 -4.82 8.61
CA TRP A 160 13.75 -3.75 9.63
C TRP A 160 14.17 -4.28 11.00
N LEU A 161 15.45 -4.06 11.33
CA LEU A 161 16.08 -4.55 12.57
C LEU A 161 16.48 -3.42 13.53
N THR A 162 16.59 -2.19 13.04
CA THR A 162 16.97 -1.05 13.90
C THR A 162 16.44 0.26 13.36
N GLY A 163 16.42 1.26 14.23
CA GLY A 163 15.91 2.59 13.97
C GLY A 163 14.39 2.65 13.80
N PRO A 164 13.88 3.87 13.59
CA PRO A 164 12.47 4.10 13.33
C PRO A 164 12.10 3.86 11.86
N ALA A 165 10.79 3.82 11.61
CA ALA A 165 10.15 3.99 10.32
C ALA A 165 9.26 5.24 10.34
N PHE A 166 9.01 5.80 9.15
CA PHE A 166 8.27 7.03 8.89
C PHE A 166 8.81 8.20 9.74
N ALA A 167 10.06 8.56 9.44
CA ALA A 167 10.91 9.42 10.25
C ALA A 167 11.06 8.96 11.71
N ARG A 168 10.20 9.42 12.62
CA ARG A 168 10.19 9.05 14.05
C ARG A 168 8.85 8.45 14.49
N GLY A 169 7.99 8.12 13.53
CA GLY A 169 6.61 7.76 13.77
C GLY A 169 6.45 6.36 14.36
N TRP A 170 7.09 5.36 13.74
CA TRP A 170 6.98 3.96 14.15
C TRP A 170 8.29 3.38 14.64
N TRP A 171 8.19 2.49 15.61
CA TRP A 171 9.31 1.81 16.23
C TRP A 171 8.95 0.34 16.44
N LEU A 172 9.91 -0.58 16.29
CA LEU A 172 9.64 -2.00 16.55
C LEU A 172 9.17 -2.19 18.01
N LEU A 173 8.06 -2.92 18.17
CA LEU A 173 7.52 -3.29 19.48
C LEU A 173 8.38 -4.36 20.16
N HIS A 174 9.01 -5.21 19.35
CA HIS A 174 9.89 -6.27 19.81
C HIS A 174 11.32 -5.96 19.43
N GLU A 175 12.25 -6.21 20.36
CA GLU A 175 13.67 -6.19 20.03
C GLU A 175 13.98 -7.38 19.11
N PRO A 176 14.65 -7.16 17.96
CA PRO A 176 15.08 -8.26 17.13
C PRO A 176 16.04 -9.19 17.89
N PRO A 177 16.10 -10.48 17.51
CA PRO A 177 17.09 -11.39 18.07
C PRO A 177 18.52 -10.80 17.99
N SER A 178 19.32 -11.01 19.04
CA SER A 178 20.68 -10.45 19.10
C SER A 178 21.59 -10.85 17.94
N ASP A 179 21.30 -11.99 17.29
CA ASP A 179 22.01 -12.51 16.12
C ASP A 179 21.36 -12.10 14.78
N ALA A 180 20.31 -11.27 14.78
CA ALA A 180 19.55 -10.93 13.57
C ALA A 180 20.40 -10.23 12.50
N MET A 181 21.29 -9.30 12.90
CA MET A 181 22.20 -8.66 11.94
C MET A 181 23.26 -9.64 11.40
N ASP A 182 23.67 -10.63 12.18
CA ASP A 182 24.59 -11.67 11.71
C ASP A 182 23.89 -12.59 10.72
N ARG A 183 22.64 -12.99 11.01
CA ARG A 183 21.77 -13.73 10.09
C ARG A 183 21.56 -13.00 8.77
N LEU A 184 21.19 -11.71 8.84
CA LEU A 184 21.02 -10.86 7.66
C LEU A 184 22.29 -10.80 6.82
N SER A 185 23.44 -10.61 7.46
CA SER A 185 24.73 -10.55 6.76
C SER A 185 25.14 -11.91 6.17
N GLN A 186 24.66 -13.02 6.71
CA GLN A 186 24.93 -14.37 6.23
C GLN A 186 23.91 -14.90 5.21
N ALA A 187 22.80 -14.18 4.97
CA ALA A 187 21.79 -14.58 4.01
C ALA A 187 22.38 -14.71 2.58
N ASP A 188 21.85 -15.62 1.78
CA ASP A 188 22.25 -15.78 0.38
C ASP A 188 21.63 -14.71 -0.51
N LEU A 189 20.42 -14.24 -0.15
CA LEU A 189 19.70 -13.19 -0.86
C LEU A 189 18.69 -12.49 0.05
N ILE A 190 18.32 -11.27 -0.34
CA ILE A 190 17.28 -10.46 0.32
C ILE A 190 16.22 -10.12 -0.71
N TYR A 191 14.96 -10.16 -0.31
CA TYR A 191 13.85 -9.54 -1.04
C TYR A 191 13.36 -8.34 -0.26
N ILE A 192 13.16 -7.22 -0.96
CA ILE A 192 12.52 -6.02 -0.43
C ILE A 192 11.26 -5.76 -1.25
N SER A 193 10.12 -5.74 -0.57
CA SER A 193 8.80 -5.67 -1.19
C SER A 193 8.48 -4.30 -1.79
N HIS A 194 8.76 -3.22 -1.07
CA HIS A 194 8.47 -1.86 -1.51
C HIS A 194 9.28 -0.81 -0.72
N MET A 195 9.03 0.47 -1.01
CA MET A 195 9.88 1.59 -0.61
C MET A 195 9.62 2.17 0.79
N HIS A 196 8.58 1.73 1.49
CA HIS A 196 8.26 2.23 2.82
C HIS A 196 9.30 1.79 3.85
N SER A 197 9.57 2.65 4.84
CA SER A 197 10.77 2.53 5.69
C SER A 197 10.72 1.43 6.76
N ASP A 198 9.54 0.90 7.02
CA ASP A 198 9.27 -0.31 7.81
C ASP A 198 9.54 -1.62 7.05
N HIS A 199 9.67 -1.56 5.71
CA HIS A 199 10.10 -2.66 4.85
C HIS A 199 11.51 -2.44 4.27
N LEU A 200 11.84 -1.19 3.92
CA LEU A 200 13.12 -0.70 3.42
C LEU A 200 13.82 0.18 4.49
N SER A 201 14.36 -0.48 5.52
CA SER A 201 15.03 0.22 6.63
C SER A 201 16.46 0.65 6.28
N TYR A 202 16.65 1.91 5.88
CA TYR A 202 17.98 2.50 5.67
C TYR A 202 18.92 2.40 6.90
N PRO A 203 18.45 2.56 8.15
CA PRO A 203 19.27 2.28 9.32
C PRO A 203 19.84 0.85 9.33
N THR A 204 19.01 -0.14 9.03
CA THR A 204 19.43 -1.56 8.93
C THR A 204 20.40 -1.75 7.77
N LEU A 205 20.11 -1.19 6.60
CA LEU A 205 20.96 -1.29 5.41
C LEU A 205 22.32 -0.60 5.57
N LYS A 206 22.42 0.46 6.38
CA LYS A 206 23.69 1.12 6.73
C LYS A 206 24.60 0.21 7.54
N HIS A 207 24.05 -0.66 8.38
CA HIS A 207 24.82 -1.68 9.07
C HIS A 207 25.18 -2.85 8.14
N LEU A 208 24.24 -3.28 7.29
CA LEU A 208 24.46 -4.35 6.33
C LEU A 208 25.55 -4.00 5.31
N SER A 209 25.50 -2.83 4.70
CA SER A 209 26.48 -2.37 3.69
C SER A 209 27.92 -2.31 4.21
N LYS A 210 28.11 -2.12 5.52
CA LYS A 210 29.45 -2.19 6.14
C LYS A 210 29.96 -3.63 6.32
N ARG A 211 29.07 -4.61 6.39
CA ARG A 211 29.38 -6.02 6.64
C ARG A 211 29.43 -6.85 5.36
N ARG A 212 28.48 -6.63 4.45
CA ARG A 212 28.33 -7.38 3.20
C ARG A 212 27.63 -6.52 2.12
N PRO A 213 28.33 -5.56 1.51
CA PRO A 213 27.75 -4.66 0.50
C PRO A 213 27.35 -5.37 -0.80
N ASP A 214 27.90 -6.56 -1.06
CA ASP A 214 27.73 -7.35 -2.27
C ASP A 214 26.59 -8.40 -2.20
N ILE A 215 25.86 -8.45 -1.07
CA ILE A 215 24.73 -9.37 -0.92
C ILE A 215 23.69 -9.14 -2.01
N PRO A 216 23.21 -10.19 -2.71
CA PRO A 216 22.15 -10.05 -3.71
C PRO A 216 20.86 -9.57 -3.06
N ILE A 217 20.35 -8.43 -3.52
CA ILE A 217 19.04 -7.89 -3.14
C ILE A 217 18.14 -7.90 -4.38
N TYR A 218 16.92 -8.38 -4.24
CA TYR A 218 15.92 -8.45 -5.30
C TYR A 218 14.72 -7.58 -4.99
N VAL A 219 14.29 -6.81 -5.98
CA VAL A 219 13.11 -5.94 -5.94
C VAL A 219 12.32 -6.07 -7.25
N GLY A 220 11.02 -5.78 -7.20
CA GLY A 220 10.20 -5.74 -8.41
C GLY A 220 10.48 -4.53 -9.30
N ASP A 221 10.22 -4.67 -10.60
CA ASP A 221 10.31 -3.59 -11.59
C ASP A 221 9.08 -2.66 -11.52
N THR A 222 9.00 -1.90 -10.44
CA THR A 222 7.94 -0.93 -10.17
C THR A 222 8.24 0.42 -10.83
N SER A 223 7.20 1.16 -11.21
CA SER A 223 7.39 2.49 -11.83
C SER A 223 7.92 3.55 -10.87
N ARG A 224 7.66 3.41 -9.56
CA ARG A 224 8.40 4.11 -8.49
C ARG A 224 9.53 3.19 -8.01
N PRO A 225 10.81 3.52 -8.25
CA PRO A 225 11.91 2.65 -7.84
C PRO A 225 11.94 2.43 -6.33
N VAL A 226 12.06 1.16 -5.90
CA VAL A 226 12.15 0.80 -4.47
C VAL A 226 13.28 1.57 -3.77
N PHE A 227 14.47 1.59 -4.37
CA PHE A 227 15.66 2.26 -3.84
C PHE A 227 15.78 3.74 -4.25
N TRP A 228 14.72 4.51 -4.10
CA TRP A 228 14.67 5.92 -4.53
C TRP A 228 15.66 6.85 -3.76
N TYR A 229 16.00 6.53 -2.50
CA TYR A 229 16.85 7.36 -1.63
C TYR A 229 18.28 6.82 -1.46
N LEU A 230 18.65 5.74 -2.16
CA LEU A 230 19.90 5.02 -1.92
C LEU A 230 21.14 5.92 -2.04
N GLU A 231 21.24 6.71 -3.10
CA GLU A 231 22.38 7.61 -3.34
C GLU A 231 22.57 8.64 -2.20
N LYS A 232 21.47 9.21 -1.70
CA LYS A 232 21.50 10.24 -0.64
C LYS A 232 21.66 9.64 0.76
N SER A 233 21.24 8.40 0.97
CA SER A 233 21.28 7.74 2.27
C SER A 233 22.71 7.45 2.80
N GLY A 234 23.71 7.50 1.93
CA GLY A 234 25.08 7.08 2.25
C GLY A 234 25.24 5.57 2.44
N VAL A 235 24.22 4.77 2.13
CA VAL A 235 24.29 3.31 2.09
C VAL A 235 24.94 2.87 0.78
N ASN A 236 25.96 2.02 0.87
CA ASN A 236 26.68 1.51 -0.30
C ASN A 236 26.37 0.02 -0.52
N LEU A 237 25.48 -0.28 -1.45
CA LEU A 237 25.11 -1.64 -1.87
C LEU A 237 25.51 -1.81 -3.33
N THR A 238 26.13 -2.94 -3.67
CA THR A 238 26.72 -3.15 -5.01
C THR A 238 26.01 -4.21 -5.85
N ASN A 239 24.94 -4.82 -5.33
CA ASN A 239 24.27 -5.96 -5.96
C ASN A 239 22.74 -5.92 -5.79
N ILE A 240 22.11 -4.90 -6.37
CA ILE A 240 20.65 -4.75 -6.41
C ILE A 240 20.16 -5.22 -7.78
N ASN A 241 19.19 -6.13 -7.77
CA ASN A 241 18.62 -6.79 -8.93
C ASN A 241 17.14 -6.42 -9.04
N VAL A 242 16.80 -5.62 -10.04
CA VAL A 242 15.41 -5.30 -10.40
C VAL A 242 14.92 -6.39 -11.36
N VAL A 243 13.83 -7.08 -11.00
CA VAL A 243 13.33 -8.22 -11.80
C VAL A 243 11.88 -8.00 -12.26
N PRO A 244 11.52 -8.47 -13.47
CA PRO A 244 10.18 -8.31 -14.00
C PRO A 244 9.14 -9.14 -13.23
N PHE A 245 7.90 -8.67 -13.21
CA PHE A 245 6.79 -9.38 -12.57
C PHE A 245 6.44 -10.68 -13.31
N GLY A 246 6.07 -11.71 -12.55
CA GLY A 246 5.57 -12.96 -13.11
C GLY A 246 6.64 -13.85 -13.74
N VAL A 247 7.93 -13.60 -13.47
CA VAL A 247 9.05 -14.37 -14.02
C VAL A 247 9.83 -15.08 -12.91
N TRP A 248 10.03 -16.38 -13.06
CA TRP A 248 10.83 -17.19 -12.14
C TRP A 248 12.31 -16.77 -12.14
N GLN A 249 12.82 -16.44 -10.95
CA GLN A 249 14.23 -16.21 -10.64
C GLN A 249 14.78 -17.48 -9.97
N ASN A 250 15.66 -18.20 -10.65
CA ASN A 250 16.27 -19.42 -10.11
C ASN A 250 17.47 -19.05 -9.21
N VAL A 251 17.43 -19.49 -7.95
CA VAL A 251 18.54 -19.33 -7.00
C VAL A 251 19.50 -20.51 -7.10
N ASP A 252 18.96 -21.72 -7.17
CA ASP A 252 19.70 -22.95 -7.47
C ASP A 252 18.77 -24.02 -8.10
N GLU A 253 19.20 -25.29 -8.11
CA GLU A 253 18.43 -26.41 -8.67
C GLU A 253 17.08 -26.67 -7.96
N HIS A 254 16.92 -26.18 -6.73
CA HIS A 254 15.77 -26.48 -5.88
C HIS A 254 14.96 -25.23 -5.52
N LEU A 255 15.63 -24.10 -5.31
CA LEU A 255 15.03 -22.84 -4.88
C LEU A 255 14.87 -21.87 -6.05
N ARG A 256 13.65 -21.34 -6.21
CA ARG A 256 13.34 -20.22 -7.10
C ARG A 256 12.29 -19.32 -6.47
N PHE A 257 12.18 -18.08 -6.95
CA PHE A 257 11.13 -17.16 -6.51
C PHE A 257 10.59 -16.34 -7.67
N MET A 258 9.44 -15.71 -7.48
CA MET A 258 8.76 -14.87 -8.46
C MET A 258 8.17 -13.67 -7.73
N ILE A 259 8.48 -12.47 -8.20
CA ILE A 259 7.86 -11.24 -7.70
C ILE A 259 6.61 -10.95 -8.55
N LEU A 260 5.55 -10.53 -7.89
CA LEU A 260 4.26 -10.16 -8.49
C LEU A 260 3.89 -8.74 -8.06
N MET A 261 3.18 -8.03 -8.92
CA MET A 261 2.69 -6.67 -8.64
C MET A 261 1.49 -6.68 -7.70
N ASP A 262 1.24 -5.56 -7.02
CA ASP A 262 -0.09 -5.27 -6.48
C ASP A 262 -1.06 -4.79 -7.56
N GLY A 263 -2.33 -5.14 -7.45
CA GLY A 263 -3.37 -4.73 -8.40
C GLY A 263 -3.94 -3.33 -8.15
N VAL A 264 -3.70 -2.76 -6.97
CA VAL A 264 -4.17 -1.42 -6.58
C VAL A 264 -3.01 -0.41 -6.61
N HIS A 265 -1.85 -0.80 -6.08
CA HIS A 265 -0.62 0.00 -6.04
C HIS A 265 0.52 -0.61 -6.88
N PRO A 266 0.30 -0.87 -8.19
CA PRO A 266 1.29 -1.50 -9.07
C PRO A 266 2.59 -0.70 -9.22
N GLU A 267 2.55 0.59 -8.93
CA GLU A 267 3.66 1.51 -8.97
C GLU A 267 4.67 1.31 -7.83
N MET A 268 4.31 0.59 -6.76
CA MET A 268 5.13 0.49 -5.55
C MET A 268 5.10 -0.87 -4.85
N ASP A 269 3.93 -1.50 -4.68
CA ASP A 269 3.77 -2.67 -3.82
C ASP A 269 4.00 -3.96 -4.59
N THR A 270 4.73 -4.89 -3.98
CA THR A 270 4.99 -6.20 -4.58
C THR A 270 4.82 -7.34 -3.57
N CYS A 271 4.38 -8.48 -4.08
CA CYS A 271 4.29 -9.74 -3.34
C CYS A 271 5.20 -10.80 -3.98
N LEU A 272 5.43 -11.89 -3.26
CA LEU A 272 6.43 -12.89 -3.61
C LEU A 272 5.84 -14.30 -3.54
N ILE A 273 6.17 -15.12 -4.54
CA ILE A 273 6.06 -16.58 -4.46
C ILE A 273 7.48 -17.14 -4.36
N VAL A 274 7.72 -18.01 -3.38
CA VAL A 274 8.95 -18.82 -3.29
C VAL A 274 8.59 -20.27 -3.50
N GLU A 275 9.35 -20.98 -4.33
CA GLU A 275 9.22 -22.42 -4.53
C GLU A 275 10.53 -23.12 -4.17
N TYR A 276 10.46 -24.11 -3.29
CA TYR A 276 11.58 -24.98 -2.94
C TYR A 276 11.19 -26.44 -3.11
N LYS A 277 11.87 -27.16 -4.02
CA LYS A 277 11.59 -28.57 -4.33
C LYS A 277 10.10 -28.86 -4.62
N GLY A 278 9.42 -27.94 -5.31
CA GLY A 278 8.00 -28.04 -5.64
C GLY A 278 7.03 -27.66 -4.51
N HIS A 279 7.51 -27.27 -3.33
CA HIS A 279 6.68 -26.68 -2.26
C HIS A 279 6.61 -25.17 -2.42
N MET A 280 5.41 -24.60 -2.30
CA MET A 280 5.16 -23.19 -2.56
C MET A 280 4.86 -22.40 -1.29
N ILE A 281 5.50 -21.24 -1.18
CA ILE A 281 5.26 -20.23 -0.15
C ILE A 281 4.77 -18.96 -0.83
N LEU A 282 3.61 -18.45 -0.42
CA LEU A 282 3.07 -17.18 -0.86
C LEU A 282 3.28 -16.13 0.22
N ASN A 283 3.98 -15.05 -0.08
CA ASN A 283 4.09 -13.87 0.78
C ASN A 283 3.36 -12.70 0.13
N THR A 284 2.19 -12.32 0.63
CA THR A 284 1.45 -11.19 0.08
C THR A 284 1.90 -9.83 0.62
N VAL A 285 2.76 -9.81 1.66
CA VAL A 285 3.19 -8.59 2.36
C VAL A 285 1.97 -7.69 2.63
N ASP A 286 2.04 -6.45 2.17
CA ASP A 286 1.08 -5.36 2.42
C ASP A 286 0.23 -5.07 1.16
N CYS A 287 0.34 -5.89 0.12
CA CYS A 287 -0.43 -5.72 -1.11
C CYS A 287 -1.93 -5.67 -0.80
N THR A 288 -2.60 -4.62 -1.31
CA THR A 288 -4.05 -4.44 -1.16
C THR A 288 -4.83 -5.48 -1.96
N ARG A 289 -4.36 -5.78 -3.19
CA ARG A 289 -4.93 -6.78 -4.10
C ARG A 289 -3.80 -7.49 -4.86
N PRO A 290 -3.02 -8.35 -4.18
CA PRO A 290 -1.82 -8.99 -4.74
C PRO A 290 -2.13 -9.71 -6.06
N ASN A 291 -1.37 -9.39 -7.10
CA ASN A 291 -1.52 -9.90 -8.47
C ASN A 291 -2.96 -9.82 -9.00
N ASN A 292 -3.62 -8.66 -8.80
CA ASN A 292 -5.03 -8.44 -9.15
C ASN A 292 -6.03 -9.43 -8.49
N GLY A 293 -5.61 -10.09 -7.39
CA GLY A 293 -6.39 -11.09 -6.67
C GLY A 293 -6.26 -12.50 -7.24
N ARG A 294 -5.41 -12.72 -8.24
CA ARG A 294 -5.10 -14.04 -8.78
C ARG A 294 -3.86 -14.61 -8.10
N LEU A 295 -4.05 -15.62 -7.28
CA LEU A 295 -3.00 -16.22 -6.45
C LEU A 295 -3.06 -17.76 -6.50
N PRO A 296 -1.94 -18.45 -6.24
CA PRO A 296 -1.91 -19.90 -6.18
C PRO A 296 -2.81 -20.44 -5.07
N HIS A 297 -3.62 -21.45 -5.40
CA HIS A 297 -4.39 -22.23 -4.43
C HIS A 297 -3.55 -23.36 -3.84
N GLY A 298 -3.83 -23.75 -2.61
CA GLY A 298 -3.25 -24.94 -1.98
C GLY A 298 -1.76 -24.82 -1.65
N VAL A 299 -1.23 -23.61 -1.53
CA VAL A 299 0.18 -23.38 -1.15
C VAL A 299 0.48 -23.97 0.22
N ASP A 300 1.74 -24.36 0.45
CA ASP A 300 2.18 -24.96 1.71
C ASP A 300 2.19 -23.95 2.86
N LEU A 301 2.54 -22.70 2.55
CA LEU A 301 2.55 -21.60 3.50
C LEU A 301 2.07 -20.32 2.81
N MET A 302 1.21 -19.59 3.50
CA MET A 302 0.83 -18.24 3.14
C MET A 302 1.20 -17.27 4.27
N MET A 303 1.83 -16.16 3.93
CA MET A 303 2.13 -15.03 4.80
C MET A 303 1.41 -13.79 4.30
N SER A 304 0.86 -13.00 5.22
CA SER A 304 0.29 -11.69 4.91
C SER A 304 0.26 -10.78 6.13
N ASP A 305 0.22 -9.48 5.89
CA ASP A 305 -0.06 -8.50 6.93
C ASP A 305 -1.36 -8.83 7.68
N PHE A 306 -1.39 -8.41 8.94
CA PHE A 306 -2.61 -8.44 9.76
C PHE A 306 -2.81 -7.13 10.53
N ALA A 307 -1.75 -6.32 10.67
CA ALA A 307 -1.79 -5.08 11.41
C ALA A 307 -2.25 -3.94 10.49
N GLY A 308 -3.56 -3.69 10.51
CA GLY A 308 -4.15 -2.54 9.83
C GLY A 308 -4.31 -1.31 10.73
N GLY A 309 -4.44 -0.14 10.10
CA GLY A 309 -4.81 1.11 10.78
C GLY A 309 -3.62 1.93 11.30
N ALA A 310 -2.46 1.78 10.67
CA ALA A 310 -1.22 2.46 11.02
C ALA A 310 -1.07 3.86 10.36
N SER A 311 -2.08 4.30 9.59
CA SER A 311 -2.04 5.60 8.92
C SER A 311 -2.41 6.73 9.87
N GLY A 312 -1.98 7.96 9.52
CA GLY A 312 -2.45 9.18 10.19
C GLY A 312 -3.98 9.31 10.19
N PHE A 313 -4.72 8.59 9.34
CA PHE A 313 -6.17 8.66 9.31
C PHE A 313 -6.84 7.64 10.24
N PRO A 314 -7.83 8.06 11.06
CA PRO A 314 -8.32 9.41 11.26
C PRO A 314 -7.61 10.13 12.44
N MET A 315 -6.56 9.55 13.01
CA MET A 315 -5.99 10.03 14.28
C MET A 315 -5.37 11.43 14.20
N ALA A 316 -4.63 11.71 13.14
CA ALA A 316 -4.03 13.00 12.84
C ALA A 316 -5.08 14.04 12.40
N PHE A 317 -6.27 13.61 11.97
CA PHE A 317 -7.32 14.52 11.50
C PHE A 317 -8.06 15.20 12.65
N HIS A 318 -8.31 16.51 12.51
CA HIS A 318 -9.09 17.35 13.40
C HIS A 318 -10.11 18.19 12.62
N ASP A 319 -10.99 18.89 13.35
CA ASP A 319 -12.11 19.69 12.84
C ASP A 319 -13.20 18.90 12.09
N GLY A 320 -14.31 19.57 11.77
CA GLY A 320 -15.45 18.97 11.07
C GLY A 320 -16.00 17.72 11.80
N LYS A 321 -16.22 16.63 11.06
CA LYS A 321 -16.69 15.35 11.64
C LYS A 321 -15.67 14.67 12.57
N TYR A 322 -14.42 15.14 12.55
CA TYR A 322 -13.35 14.71 13.45
C TYR A 322 -13.29 15.56 14.72
N THR A 323 -14.33 16.34 15.00
CA THR A 323 -14.58 16.98 16.30
C THR A 323 -15.81 16.38 16.96
N GLY A 324 -15.69 16.00 18.22
CA GLY A 324 -16.82 15.66 19.08
C GLY A 324 -17.12 16.82 20.03
N GLU A 325 -18.36 16.88 20.54
CA GLU A 325 -18.77 17.87 21.56
C GLU A 325 -17.94 17.80 22.86
N SER A 326 -17.19 16.70 23.06
CA SER A 326 -16.18 16.54 24.10
C SER A 326 -15.01 15.67 23.62
N HIS A 327 -13.82 15.83 24.23
CA HIS A 327 -12.66 14.97 23.98
C HIS A 327 -12.95 13.47 24.15
N ILE A 328 -13.89 13.10 25.03
CA ILE A 328 -14.29 11.71 25.30
C ILE A 328 -15.07 11.14 24.11
N ALA A 329 -16.05 11.88 23.58
CA ALA A 329 -16.84 11.45 22.44
C ALA A 329 -15.99 11.29 21.17
N LEU A 330 -15.00 12.18 20.97
CA LEU A 330 -14.06 12.11 19.85
C LEU A 330 -13.19 10.86 19.89
N ASN A 331 -12.58 10.57 21.03
CA ASN A 331 -11.72 9.40 21.19
C ASN A 331 -12.52 8.10 21.02
N SER A 332 -13.80 8.08 21.41
CA SER A 332 -14.68 6.93 21.17
C SER A 332 -14.91 6.67 19.68
N TRP A 333 -15.24 7.71 18.89
CA TRP A 333 -15.49 7.52 17.45
C TRP A 333 -14.24 7.04 16.70
N LYS A 334 -13.08 7.66 16.95
CA LYS A 334 -11.82 7.26 16.30
C LYS A 334 -11.45 5.82 16.67
N ALA A 335 -11.59 5.43 17.93
CA ALA A 335 -11.37 4.06 18.37
C ALA A 335 -12.34 3.06 17.72
N ASP A 336 -13.62 3.39 17.62
CA ASP A 336 -14.63 2.56 16.97
C ASP A 336 -14.39 2.43 15.46
N PHE A 337 -13.94 3.51 14.81
CA PHE A 337 -13.53 3.49 13.41
C PHE A 337 -12.35 2.54 13.19
N ILE A 338 -11.25 2.70 13.95
CA ILE A 338 -10.07 1.83 13.85
C ILE A 338 -10.43 0.37 14.12
N LYS A 339 -11.24 0.12 15.15
CA LYS A 339 -11.75 -1.23 15.46
C LYS A 339 -12.54 -1.83 14.30
N THR A 340 -13.33 -1.02 13.62
CA THR A 340 -14.11 -1.44 12.45
C THR A 340 -13.22 -1.73 11.25
N GLU A 341 -12.23 -0.87 10.94
CA GLU A 341 -11.29 -1.10 9.85
C GLU A 341 -10.41 -2.34 10.08
N ARG A 342 -9.90 -2.53 11.30
CA ARG A 342 -9.15 -3.75 11.66
C ARG A 342 -10.01 -5.02 11.52
N LYS A 343 -11.28 -4.97 11.90
CA LYS A 343 -12.21 -6.09 11.67
C LYS A 343 -12.42 -6.36 10.18
N LYS A 344 -12.52 -5.31 9.35
CA LYS A 344 -12.63 -5.47 7.88
C LYS A 344 -11.39 -6.12 7.30
N LEU A 345 -10.19 -5.69 7.71
CA LEU A 345 -8.92 -6.29 7.29
C LEU A 345 -8.85 -7.76 7.67
N LEU A 346 -9.09 -8.09 8.95
CA LEU A 346 -9.09 -9.48 9.43
C LEU A 346 -10.12 -10.35 8.70
N HIS A 347 -11.31 -9.80 8.42
CA HIS A 347 -12.32 -10.48 7.64
C HIS A 347 -11.83 -10.75 6.21
N TYR A 348 -11.24 -9.75 5.55
CA TYR A 348 -10.66 -9.90 4.21
C TYR A 348 -9.58 -10.98 4.18
N LYS A 349 -8.61 -10.94 5.10
CA LYS A 349 -7.56 -11.97 5.20
C LYS A 349 -8.16 -13.36 5.47
N THR A 350 -9.19 -13.45 6.30
CA THR A 350 -9.92 -14.71 6.54
C THR A 350 -10.58 -15.24 5.26
N GLN A 351 -11.19 -14.38 4.44
CA GLN A 351 -11.76 -14.80 3.16
C GLN A 351 -10.67 -15.26 2.18
N LEU A 352 -9.54 -14.56 2.16
CA LEU A 352 -8.41 -14.91 1.30
C LEU A 352 -7.85 -16.29 1.66
N VAL A 353 -7.63 -16.57 2.96
CA VAL A 353 -7.19 -17.88 3.45
C VAL A 353 -8.22 -18.97 3.13
N LYS A 354 -9.52 -18.71 3.30
CA LYS A 354 -10.57 -19.67 2.94
C LYS A 354 -10.60 -19.98 1.44
N SER A 355 -10.38 -18.98 0.59
CA SER A 355 -10.39 -19.11 -0.86
C SER A 355 -9.15 -19.85 -1.37
N LEU A 356 -7.97 -19.49 -0.87
CA LEU A 356 -6.69 -20.06 -1.33
C LEU A 356 -6.37 -21.39 -0.65
N GLN A 357 -6.99 -21.70 0.49
CA GLN A 357 -6.79 -22.95 1.23
C GLN A 357 -5.31 -23.31 1.46
N PRO A 358 -4.47 -22.39 1.99
CA PRO A 358 -3.08 -22.72 2.31
C PRO A 358 -3.02 -23.77 3.43
N LYS A 359 -1.99 -24.62 3.44
CA LYS A 359 -1.81 -25.61 4.52
C LYS A 359 -1.49 -24.92 5.84
N ILE A 360 -0.68 -23.85 5.80
CA ILE A 360 -0.31 -23.02 6.95
C ILE A 360 -0.53 -21.55 6.59
N TYR A 361 -1.13 -20.80 7.51
CA TYR A 361 -1.21 -19.34 7.42
C TYR A 361 -0.39 -18.71 8.56
N CYS A 362 0.47 -17.76 8.22
CA CYS A 362 1.35 -17.06 9.15
C CYS A 362 1.12 -15.54 9.01
N PRO A 363 0.43 -14.90 9.98
CA PRO A 363 0.30 -13.46 10.00
C PRO A 363 1.63 -12.80 10.41
N PHE A 364 2.03 -11.72 9.74
CA PHE A 364 3.24 -10.94 10.03
C PHE A 364 3.01 -9.44 9.71
N ALA A 365 4.07 -8.63 9.58
CA ALA A 365 3.97 -7.20 9.23
C ALA A 365 3.04 -6.45 10.19
N GLY A 366 3.46 -6.43 11.46
CA GLY A 366 2.77 -5.79 12.57
C GLY A 366 3.74 -5.50 13.71
N TYR A 367 3.26 -5.39 14.96
CA TYR A 367 4.14 -5.25 16.13
C TYR A 367 5.12 -4.07 16.03
N PHE A 368 4.60 -2.89 15.70
CA PHE A 368 5.27 -1.61 15.91
C PHE A 368 4.51 -0.83 16.99
N THR A 369 5.15 0.19 17.55
CA THR A 369 4.55 1.18 18.44
C THR A 369 4.78 2.56 17.88
N GLU A 370 3.80 3.42 18.07
CA GLU A 370 3.93 4.85 17.90
C GLU A 370 4.77 5.43 19.05
N ALA A 371 5.71 6.33 18.75
CA ALA A 371 6.70 6.75 19.74
C ALA A 371 6.25 7.85 20.71
N HIS A 372 5.47 8.82 20.23
CA HIS A 372 5.36 10.07 20.97
C HIS A 372 4.23 10.01 22.03
N PRO A 373 4.44 10.52 23.25
CA PRO A 373 3.40 10.56 24.28
C PRO A 373 2.11 11.28 23.85
N SER A 374 2.19 12.27 22.96
CA SER A 374 1.01 12.95 22.37
C SER A 374 0.15 12.03 21.49
N ASP A 375 0.74 10.95 21.00
CA ASP A 375 0.13 9.98 20.11
C ASP A 375 -0.30 8.72 20.89
N ARG A 376 -0.07 8.69 22.22
CA ARG A 376 -0.40 7.56 23.09
C ARG A 376 -1.88 7.14 23.04
N SER A 377 -2.79 8.06 22.77
CA SER A 377 -4.22 7.74 22.62
C SER A 377 -4.57 7.09 21.28
N ALA A 378 -3.69 7.18 20.28
CA ALA A 378 -3.78 6.41 19.03
C ALA A 378 -3.22 4.99 19.17
N ILE A 379 -2.39 4.77 20.20
CA ILE A 379 -1.86 3.45 20.55
C ILE A 379 -3.00 2.61 21.09
N THR A 380 -3.37 1.56 20.37
CA THR A 380 -4.08 0.46 21.01
C THR A 380 -3.08 -0.28 21.87
N GLU A 381 -3.14 -0.08 23.19
CA GLU A 381 -2.38 -0.87 24.15
C GLU A 381 -2.57 -2.35 23.78
N PRO A 382 -1.48 -3.11 23.59
CA PRO A 382 -1.61 -4.51 23.28
C PRO A 382 -2.37 -5.21 24.42
N PRO A 383 -3.08 -6.33 24.17
CA PRO A 383 -3.73 -7.09 25.23
C PRO A 383 -2.82 -7.28 26.45
N ASN A 384 -3.37 -7.23 27.68
CA ASN A 384 -2.59 -7.21 28.93
C ASN A 384 -1.56 -8.37 29.09
N ASP A 385 -1.69 -9.43 28.31
CA ASP A 385 -0.83 -10.62 28.25
C ASP A 385 0.21 -10.58 27.11
N THR A 386 0.22 -9.54 26.29
CA THR A 386 1.19 -9.36 25.22
C THR A 386 2.54 -9.06 25.82
N LYS A 387 3.47 -9.99 25.65
CA LYS A 387 4.85 -9.82 26.09
C LYS A 387 5.52 -8.76 25.21
N ILE A 388 5.64 -7.54 25.71
CA ILE A 388 6.51 -6.52 25.13
C ILE A 388 7.95 -6.96 25.39
N LEU A 389 8.76 -7.00 24.33
CA LEU A 389 10.12 -7.56 24.36
C LEU A 389 11.18 -6.48 24.16
N LYS A 390 10.79 -5.21 24.28
CA LYS A 390 11.69 -4.07 24.19
C LYS A 390 11.41 -3.09 25.32
N ASP A 391 12.44 -2.83 26.12
CA ASP A 391 12.30 -1.99 27.32
C ASP A 391 12.47 -0.49 27.01
N SER A 392 13.25 -0.13 25.98
CA SER A 392 13.45 1.26 25.55
C SER A 392 14.07 1.38 24.15
N TRP A 393 13.98 2.57 23.57
CA TRP A 393 14.72 2.97 22.37
C TRP A 393 15.69 4.10 22.71
N ASP A 394 16.86 4.10 22.08
CA ASP A 394 17.76 5.26 22.06
C ASP A 394 17.22 6.26 21.03
N PHE A 395 16.24 7.06 21.45
CA PHE A 395 15.59 8.03 20.58
C PHE A 395 16.57 9.11 20.11
N ASP A 396 17.45 9.58 21.00
CA ASP A 396 18.31 10.74 20.77
C ASP A 396 19.18 10.55 19.53
N LEU A 397 19.77 9.37 19.34
CA LEU A 397 20.57 9.05 18.16
C LEU A 397 19.84 9.33 16.82
N TYR A 398 18.56 8.99 16.74
CA TYR A 398 17.76 9.18 15.51
C TYR A 398 17.11 10.55 15.43
N LEU A 399 16.78 11.14 16.60
CA LEU A 399 16.24 12.49 16.66
C LEU A 399 17.28 13.55 16.35
N ASP A 400 18.55 13.33 16.67
CA ASP A 400 19.64 14.27 16.38
C ASP A 400 19.79 14.52 14.87
N GLU A 401 19.60 13.51 14.03
CA GLU A 401 19.62 13.65 12.57
C GLU A 401 18.45 14.51 12.05
N LEU A 402 17.24 14.28 12.58
CA LEU A 402 16.08 15.12 12.27
C LEU A 402 16.29 16.56 12.78
N ASN A 403 16.78 16.71 14.02
CA ASN A 403 17.00 17.99 14.68
C ASN A 403 18.11 18.80 14.01
N ALA A 404 19.15 18.15 13.46
CA ALA A 404 20.19 18.82 12.68
C ALA A 404 19.60 19.57 11.48
N SER A 405 18.52 19.05 10.90
CA SER A 405 17.82 19.67 9.77
C SER A 405 17.10 20.97 10.17
N VAL A 406 16.71 21.13 11.44
CA VAL A 406 15.97 22.31 11.92
C VAL A 406 16.78 23.60 11.72
N SER A 407 18.08 23.55 12.00
CA SER A 407 18.96 24.73 11.90
C SER A 407 19.70 24.85 10.57
N ALA A 408 19.40 23.99 9.59
CA ALA A 408 20.08 23.99 8.30
C ALA A 408 19.92 25.35 7.60
N GLU A 409 21.01 25.81 6.98
CA GLU A 409 21.11 27.16 6.42
C GLU A 409 20.02 27.47 5.40
N ILE A 410 19.52 26.46 4.67
CA ILE A 410 18.46 26.62 3.69
C ILE A 410 17.17 27.22 4.31
N PHE A 411 16.88 26.91 5.58
CA PHE A 411 15.69 27.40 6.27
C PHE A 411 15.84 28.82 6.84
N LYS A 412 16.93 29.52 6.52
CA LYS A 412 17.01 30.98 6.66
C LYS A 412 16.32 31.71 5.50
N TYR A 413 16.10 31.01 4.38
CA TYR A 413 15.59 31.59 3.14
C TYR A 413 14.25 30.95 2.77
N LYS A 414 13.14 31.66 2.98
CA LYS A 414 11.78 31.16 2.68
C LYS A 414 11.63 30.70 1.21
N SER A 415 12.37 31.31 0.28
CA SER A 415 12.38 30.93 -1.14
C SER A 415 12.85 29.49 -1.39
N LEU A 416 13.63 28.88 -0.50
CA LEU A 416 14.11 27.50 -0.68
C LEU A 416 13.04 26.46 -0.35
N ILE A 417 12.00 26.82 0.42
CA ILE A 417 10.80 25.98 0.52
C ILE A 417 10.10 25.92 -0.83
N GLN A 418 9.99 27.06 -1.52
CA GLN A 418 9.38 27.09 -2.85
C GLN A 418 10.18 26.24 -3.84
N TYR A 419 11.51 26.23 -3.73
CA TYR A 419 12.37 25.37 -4.53
C TYR A 419 12.03 23.88 -4.37
N TYR A 420 11.79 23.41 -3.14
CA TYR A 420 11.40 22.02 -2.88
C TYR A 420 10.11 21.61 -3.61
N TYR A 421 9.06 22.42 -3.51
CA TYR A 421 7.79 22.13 -4.21
C TYR A 421 7.94 22.21 -5.73
N ASN A 422 8.73 23.17 -6.25
CA ASN A 422 9.04 23.25 -7.67
C ASN A 422 9.83 22.03 -8.17
N TRP A 423 10.77 21.53 -7.36
CA TRP A 423 11.52 20.30 -7.64
C TRP A 423 10.62 19.07 -7.60
N ALA A 424 9.72 18.98 -6.61
CA ALA A 424 8.74 17.89 -6.52
C ALA A 424 7.75 17.91 -7.70
N GLY A 425 7.44 19.09 -8.25
CA GLY A 425 6.77 19.26 -9.53
C GLY A 425 5.28 18.91 -9.55
N PHE A 426 4.67 18.64 -8.39
CA PHE A 426 3.24 18.37 -8.27
C PHE A 426 2.43 19.63 -8.58
N LYS A 427 1.63 19.62 -9.65
CA LYS A 427 0.81 20.75 -10.11
C LYS A 427 -0.38 20.29 -10.95
N GLY A 428 -1.27 21.23 -11.30
CA GLY A 428 -2.49 20.94 -12.06
C GLY A 428 -3.56 20.23 -11.22
N TYR A 429 -3.51 20.39 -9.90
CA TYR A 429 -4.47 19.79 -8.97
C TYR A 429 -5.16 20.89 -8.17
N ASN A 430 -6.51 20.91 -8.16
CA ASN A 430 -7.29 21.97 -7.51
C ASN A 430 -7.32 21.80 -5.97
N LEU A 431 -6.15 21.90 -5.37
CA LEU A 431 -5.88 21.76 -3.95
C LEU A 431 -4.98 22.91 -3.50
N VAL A 432 -5.39 23.59 -2.43
CA VAL A 432 -4.55 24.54 -1.71
C VAL A 432 -4.21 23.92 -0.36
N ILE A 433 -2.94 23.87 -0.02
CA ILE A 433 -2.52 23.44 1.31
C ILE A 433 -1.99 24.61 2.12
N ARG A 434 -2.27 24.62 3.43
CA ARG A 434 -1.62 25.49 4.41
C ARG A 434 -0.70 24.64 5.27
N VAL A 435 0.59 24.91 5.22
CA VAL A 435 1.57 24.21 6.06
C VAL A 435 1.98 25.10 7.21
N ILE A 436 1.93 24.55 8.42
CA ILE A 436 2.32 25.23 9.67
C ILE A 436 3.41 24.39 10.34
N GLU A 437 4.60 24.96 10.51
CA GLU A 437 5.65 24.32 11.31
C GLU A 437 5.32 24.44 12.81
N THR A 438 5.41 23.31 13.49
CA THR A 438 5.03 23.19 14.90
C THR A 438 6.12 22.53 15.74
N ASP A 439 5.99 22.68 17.06
CA ASP A 439 6.73 21.88 18.03
C ASP A 439 6.14 20.45 18.15
N ASP A 440 6.68 19.65 19.06
CA ASP A 440 6.25 18.27 19.30
C ASP A 440 4.84 18.13 19.91
N ASP A 441 4.24 19.24 20.39
CA ASP A 441 2.87 19.33 20.89
C ASP A 441 1.89 19.89 19.82
N PHE A 442 2.34 20.04 18.57
CA PHE A 442 1.59 20.65 17.47
C PHE A 442 1.18 22.11 17.72
N LYS A 443 1.92 22.84 18.55
CA LYS A 443 1.75 24.29 18.70
C LYS A 443 2.61 25.01 17.66
N PRO A 444 2.10 26.09 17.02
CA PRO A 444 2.89 26.87 16.07
C PRO A 444 4.23 27.30 16.67
N LEU A 445 5.32 26.98 15.97
CA LEU A 445 6.66 27.27 16.45
C LEU A 445 6.97 28.76 16.28
N LYS A 446 7.51 29.41 17.33
CA LYS A 446 7.95 30.80 17.23
C LYS A 446 9.13 30.91 16.23
N GLY A 447 8.92 31.63 15.13
CA GLY A 447 9.90 31.73 14.05
C GLY A 447 9.90 30.53 13.10
N GLY A 448 8.96 29.59 13.27
CA GLY A 448 8.62 28.59 12.26
C GLY A 448 7.92 29.21 11.07
N TYR A 449 7.87 28.48 9.97
CA TYR A 449 7.20 28.90 8.76
C TYR A 449 5.72 28.54 8.75
N GLU A 450 4.97 29.47 8.16
CA GLU A 450 3.59 29.30 7.77
C GLU A 450 3.45 29.79 6.33
N TYR A 451 2.86 28.96 5.47
CA TYR A 451 2.72 29.28 4.06
C TYR A 451 1.59 28.48 3.41
N LEU A 452 1.06 29.05 2.34
CA LEU A 452 0.14 28.37 1.43
C LEU A 452 0.89 27.86 0.21
N VAL A 453 0.44 26.73 -0.33
CA VAL A 453 0.85 26.23 -1.65
C VAL A 453 -0.42 25.95 -2.44
N ASP A 454 -0.53 26.56 -3.61
CA ASP A 454 -1.62 26.32 -4.54
C ASP A 454 -1.13 25.38 -5.64
N PHE A 455 -1.62 24.13 -5.64
CA PHE A 455 -1.19 23.14 -6.62
C PHE A 455 -1.86 23.30 -7.99
N LEU A 456 -2.76 24.26 -8.18
CA LEU A 456 -3.34 24.49 -9.50
C LEU A 456 -2.28 25.01 -10.47
N ASP A 457 -1.52 26.02 -10.04
CA ASP A 457 -0.45 26.66 -10.81
C ASP A 457 0.94 26.58 -10.13
N LEU A 458 1.02 25.89 -8.99
CA LEU A 458 2.20 25.77 -8.13
C LEU A 458 2.69 27.13 -7.60
N SER A 459 1.75 27.95 -7.14
CA SER A 459 2.01 29.26 -6.54
C SER A 459 1.99 29.23 -5.00
N PHE A 460 2.42 30.35 -4.38
CA PHE A 460 2.53 30.51 -2.92
C PHE A 460 1.80 31.79 -2.49
N PRO A 461 0.46 31.80 -2.50
CA PRO A 461 -0.31 33.00 -2.20
C PRO A 461 -0.19 33.38 -0.72
N ASP A 462 -0.33 34.68 -0.42
CA ASP A 462 -0.36 35.16 0.97
C ASP A 462 -1.70 34.87 1.67
N VAL A 463 -2.78 34.64 0.89
CA VAL A 463 -4.13 34.38 1.37
C VAL A 463 -4.77 33.22 0.61
N ARG A 464 -5.70 32.49 1.25
CA ARG A 464 -6.49 31.43 0.59
C ARG A 464 -7.24 32.05 -0.59
N PRO A 465 -7.10 31.52 -1.82
CA PRO A 465 -7.77 32.10 -2.98
C PRO A 465 -9.30 32.03 -2.88
N GLU A 466 -10.01 32.96 -3.52
CA GLU A 466 -11.49 33.04 -3.42
C GLU A 466 -12.25 32.04 -4.32
N ARG A 467 -11.57 31.41 -5.29
CA ARG A 467 -12.19 30.42 -6.18
C ARG A 467 -12.63 29.17 -5.40
N ASP A 468 -13.48 28.34 -5.99
CA ASP A 468 -13.79 27.02 -5.41
C ASP A 468 -12.60 26.06 -5.54
N HIS A 469 -12.20 25.44 -4.43
CA HIS A 469 -11.05 24.54 -4.34
C HIS A 469 -11.10 23.69 -3.08
N ALA A 470 -10.46 22.51 -3.13
CA ALA A 470 -10.19 21.76 -1.92
C ALA A 470 -9.06 22.41 -1.12
N TYR A 471 -9.16 22.35 0.20
CA TYR A 471 -8.22 22.96 1.10
C TYR A 471 -7.81 21.99 2.21
N GLU A 472 -6.51 21.94 2.50
CA GLU A 472 -5.96 21.12 3.56
C GLU A 472 -5.00 21.93 4.45
N GLU A 473 -5.25 21.97 5.74
CA GLU A 473 -4.32 22.53 6.72
C GLU A 473 -3.50 21.40 7.33
N ILE A 474 -2.18 21.55 7.35
CA ILE A 474 -1.22 20.55 7.81
C ILE A 474 -0.27 21.20 8.81
N LYS A 475 -0.35 20.75 10.07
CA LYS A 475 0.59 21.10 11.14
C LYS A 475 1.63 20.00 11.24
N ASN A 476 2.87 20.30 10.85
CA ASN A 476 3.95 19.32 10.86
C ASN A 476 4.94 19.63 11.98
N ARG A 477 5.49 18.59 12.61
CA ARG A 477 6.65 18.74 13.49
C ARG A 477 7.82 19.30 12.67
N VAL A 478 8.45 20.37 13.17
CA VAL A 478 9.45 21.12 12.40
C VAL A 478 10.64 20.27 11.98
N ASN A 479 11.10 19.35 12.84
CA ASN A 479 12.27 18.53 12.55
C ASN A 479 12.01 17.52 11.43
N VAL A 480 10.81 16.91 11.41
CA VAL A 480 10.41 15.99 10.33
C VAL A 480 10.21 16.75 9.02
N MET A 481 9.44 17.85 9.03
CA MET A 481 9.20 18.64 7.81
C MET A 481 10.49 19.15 7.18
N ARG A 482 11.38 19.72 8.01
CA ARG A 482 12.66 20.23 7.53
C ARG A 482 13.60 19.13 7.06
N HIS A 483 13.58 17.96 7.70
CA HIS A 483 14.35 16.81 7.22
C HIS A 483 13.85 16.33 5.85
N VAL A 484 12.53 16.22 5.66
CA VAL A 484 11.91 15.84 4.37
C VAL A 484 12.26 16.86 3.29
N VAL A 485 12.12 18.16 3.56
CA VAL A 485 12.46 19.22 2.59
C VAL A 485 13.95 19.22 2.24
N LEU A 486 14.83 19.11 3.24
CA LEU A 486 16.28 19.14 3.05
C LEU A 486 16.79 17.94 2.23
N ASN A 487 16.24 16.75 2.48
CA ASN A 487 16.72 15.52 1.87
C ASN A 487 15.93 15.10 0.62
N GLY A 488 14.80 15.74 0.35
CA GLY A 488 13.85 15.31 -0.68
C GLY A 488 13.11 14.04 -0.27
N GLY A 489 12.70 13.95 0.99
CA GLY A 489 11.96 12.84 1.61
C GLY A 489 10.60 12.56 0.96
N LEU A 490 10.03 11.39 1.24
CA LEU A 490 8.64 11.09 0.91
C LEU A 490 7.71 11.84 1.87
N TRP A 491 6.55 12.26 1.37
CA TRP A 491 5.49 12.83 2.23
C TRP A 491 4.86 11.80 3.16
N ASP A 492 5.04 10.51 2.85
CA ASP A 492 4.68 9.40 3.71
C ASP A 492 5.36 9.52 5.09
N ASP A 493 6.59 10.05 5.17
CA ASP A 493 7.26 10.31 6.46
C ASP A 493 6.56 11.39 7.30
N LEU A 494 5.79 12.28 6.67
CA LEU A 494 4.99 13.30 7.34
C LEU A 494 3.61 12.76 7.74
N TYR A 495 2.97 12.03 6.82
CA TYR A 495 1.59 11.58 6.94
C TYR A 495 1.43 10.28 7.72
N ILE A 496 2.33 9.34 7.51
CA ILE A 496 2.37 8.06 8.22
C ILE A 496 3.13 8.27 9.53
N GLY A 497 2.63 7.67 10.61
CA GLY A 497 3.30 7.75 11.92
C GLY A 497 3.07 9.03 12.73
N PHE A 498 1.97 9.75 12.47
CA PHE A 498 1.46 10.82 13.35
C PHE A 498 2.41 12.01 13.55
N ASN A 499 3.32 12.25 12.61
CA ASN A 499 4.20 13.43 12.59
C ASN A 499 3.46 14.74 12.24
N ASN A 500 2.15 14.66 11.98
CA ASN A 500 1.30 15.79 11.62
C ASN A 500 -0.07 15.82 12.33
N ARG A 501 -0.74 16.96 12.19
CA ARG A 501 -2.16 17.16 12.46
C ARG A 501 -2.80 17.86 11.27
N MET A 502 -3.93 17.35 10.81
CA MET A 502 -4.52 17.76 9.54
C MET A 502 -5.99 18.13 9.68
N SER A 503 -6.45 19.08 8.89
CA SER A 503 -7.87 19.31 8.63
C SER A 503 -8.10 19.55 7.16
N ARG A 504 -9.28 19.20 6.65
CA ARG A 504 -9.61 19.33 5.23
C ARG A 504 -11.02 19.87 5.02
N ASP A 505 -11.17 20.65 3.96
CA ASP A 505 -12.39 21.35 3.58
C ASP A 505 -12.48 21.45 2.04
N PRO A 506 -13.44 20.75 1.38
CA PRO A 506 -14.39 19.82 1.96
C PRO A 506 -13.73 18.51 2.42
N ASP A 507 -14.47 17.68 3.15
CA ASP A 507 -14.00 16.39 3.66
C ASP A 507 -13.95 15.31 2.56
N VAL A 508 -13.02 15.46 1.62
CA VAL A 508 -12.80 14.58 0.47
C VAL A 508 -11.43 13.90 0.53
N TYR A 509 -11.35 12.69 -0.03
CA TYR A 509 -10.09 11.95 -0.11
C TYR A 509 -9.26 12.41 -1.32
N HIS A 510 -8.01 12.81 -1.05
CA HIS A 510 -7.02 13.17 -2.07
C HIS A 510 -6.07 12.01 -2.28
N HIS A 511 -6.07 11.45 -3.49
CA HIS A 511 -5.24 10.30 -3.87
C HIS A 511 -3.92 10.69 -4.53
N LYS A 512 -3.89 11.86 -5.17
CA LYS A 512 -2.77 12.30 -6.01
C LYS A 512 -1.64 12.93 -5.19
#